data_AF-A0A7W9B2K8-F1
#
_entry.id   AF-A0A7W9B2K8-F1
#
_cell.length_a   1.000
_cell.length_b   1.000
_cell.length_c   1.000
_cell.angle_alpha   90.00
_cell.angle_beta   90.00
_cell.angle_gamma   90.00
#
_symmetry.space_group_name_H-M   'P 1'
#
loop_
_entity.id
_entity.type
_entity.pdbx_description
1 polymer ?
#
loop_
_entity_poly.entity_id
_entity_poly.type
_entity_poly.pdbx_seq_one_letter_code
_entity_poly.pdbx_strand_id
1 'polypeptide(L)'
;MEIGIFIIPATLAVLLLELIAGAHRGIYSRNDYATLILCIAVTRVVTRPLFAVAIALLLSSCFPADRGALAAFPVLPSFLLILFACEFSFYWVHRWAHEAKGKPGRDWLWKLHRTHHAGKYMNVLVTLRIHPLWTLFVPTTWILGAAVYFGQELAATLTILTIYGWNLITHAHFRWDDAIRRSRRFGRLFRAIETVLVSPGIHHTHHGYGRDGASFRNYAVTFSFLDRIFGTLHIPEGRPANYGLPGPTPPWFEEVFFPVFGWTRGRRAAKDRQPGI
;
A
#
# COMPACT_ATOMS: atom_id res chain seq x y z
N MET A 1 2.83 5.99 -23.05
CA MET A 1 2.14 4.68 -22.92
C MET A 1 1.13 4.78 -21.80
N GLU A 2 -0.14 4.47 -22.04
CA GLU A 2 -1.15 4.51 -20.97
C GLU A 2 -0.94 3.32 -20.02
N ILE A 3 -0.34 3.56 -18.85
CA ILE A 3 -0.10 2.56 -17.80
C ILE A 3 -1.40 1.80 -17.43
N GLY A 4 -2.56 2.45 -17.59
CA GLY A 4 -3.89 1.87 -17.33
C GLY A 4 -4.19 0.61 -18.14
N ILE A 5 -3.63 0.49 -19.35
CA ILE A 5 -3.82 -0.65 -20.25
C ILE A 5 -3.29 -1.96 -19.65
N PHE A 6 -2.29 -1.90 -18.76
CA PHE A 6 -1.72 -3.09 -18.12
C PHE A 6 -2.29 -3.31 -16.72
N ILE A 7 -2.40 -2.23 -15.93
CA ILE A 7 -2.81 -2.30 -14.52
C ILE A 7 -4.26 -2.78 -14.37
N ILE A 8 -5.17 -2.26 -15.19
CA ILE A 8 -6.59 -2.59 -15.07
C ILE A 8 -6.83 -4.07 -15.43
N PRO A 9 -6.40 -4.59 -16.59
CA PRO A 9 -6.57 -5.99 -16.92
C PRO A 9 -5.90 -6.93 -15.91
N ALA A 10 -4.69 -6.61 -15.43
CA ALA A 10 -4.03 -7.45 -14.42
C ALA A 10 -4.83 -7.51 -13.10
N THR A 11 -5.38 -6.37 -12.65
CA THR A 11 -6.23 -6.32 -11.46
C THR A 11 -7.51 -7.13 -11.66
N LEU A 12 -8.17 -6.97 -12.82
CA LEU A 12 -9.39 -7.69 -13.17
C LEU A 12 -9.14 -9.21 -13.31
N ALA A 13 -7.97 -9.61 -13.82
CA ALA A 13 -7.60 -11.01 -13.93
C ALA A 13 -7.46 -11.67 -12.54
N VAL A 14 -6.74 -11.02 -11.60
CA VAL A 14 -6.63 -11.54 -10.24
C VAL A 14 -8.00 -11.54 -9.54
N LEU A 15 -8.79 -10.48 -9.70
CA LEU A 15 -10.15 -10.41 -9.15
C LEU A 15 -11.04 -11.54 -9.69
N LEU A 16 -10.98 -11.82 -11.00
CA LEU A 16 -11.74 -12.90 -11.60
C LEU A 16 -11.36 -14.26 -11.02
N LEU A 17 -10.05 -14.53 -10.85
CA LEU A 17 -9.58 -15.75 -10.20
C LEU A 17 -10.09 -15.86 -8.76
N GLU A 18 -10.05 -14.77 -7.99
CA GLU A 18 -10.58 -14.73 -6.62
C GLU A 18 -12.10 -14.94 -6.57
N LEU A 19 -12.85 -14.39 -7.53
CA LEU A 19 -14.30 -14.59 -7.67
C LEU A 19 -14.64 -16.06 -7.97
N ILE A 20 -13.90 -16.68 -8.91
CA ILE A 20 -14.05 -18.10 -9.24
C ILE A 20 -13.73 -18.97 -8.01
N ALA A 21 -12.68 -18.63 -7.26
CA ALA A 21 -12.32 -19.30 -6.02
C ALA A 21 -13.30 -19.03 -4.85
N GLY A 22 -14.28 -18.15 -5.02
CA GLY A 22 -15.28 -17.82 -4.00
C GLY A 22 -14.77 -16.90 -2.89
N ALA A 23 -13.59 -16.29 -3.05
CA ALA A 23 -12.94 -15.47 -2.02
C ALA A 23 -13.71 -14.19 -1.64
N HIS A 24 -14.68 -13.78 -2.47
CA HIS A 24 -15.50 -12.57 -2.28
C HIS A 24 -16.95 -12.85 -1.82
N ARG A 25 -17.33 -14.10 -1.58
CA ARG A 25 -18.73 -14.44 -1.27
C ARG A 25 -19.12 -14.04 0.17
N GLY A 26 -20.08 -13.13 0.30
CA GLY A 26 -20.70 -12.79 1.59
C GLY A 26 -19.83 -11.96 2.55
N ILE A 27 -18.71 -11.39 2.08
CA ILE A 27 -17.73 -10.70 2.94
C ILE A 27 -17.85 -9.16 2.95
N TYR A 28 -18.72 -8.58 2.13
CA TYR A 28 -18.85 -7.12 1.98
C TYR A 28 -20.20 -6.62 2.46
N SER A 29 -20.18 -5.53 3.24
CA SER A 29 -21.37 -4.74 3.57
C SER A 29 -21.63 -3.66 2.51
N ARG A 30 -22.81 -3.02 2.57
CA ARG A 30 -23.11 -1.83 1.73
C ARG A 30 -22.07 -0.71 1.92
N ASN A 31 -21.59 -0.55 3.15
CA ASN A 31 -20.58 0.45 3.49
C ASN A 31 -19.20 0.12 2.91
N ASP A 32 -18.85 -1.16 2.79
CA ASP A 32 -17.60 -1.58 2.14
C ASP A 32 -17.61 -1.26 0.65
N TYR A 33 -18.73 -1.54 -0.04
CA TYR A 33 -18.90 -1.16 -1.44
C TYR A 33 -18.85 0.36 -1.63
N ALA A 34 -19.56 1.12 -0.78
CA ALA A 34 -19.52 2.58 -0.83
C ALA A 34 -18.10 3.12 -0.63
N THR A 35 -17.36 2.61 0.37
CA THR A 35 -15.96 2.99 0.62
C THR A 35 -15.10 2.70 -0.59
N LEU A 36 -15.16 1.49 -1.14
CA LEU A 36 -14.35 1.08 -2.27
C LEU A 36 -14.63 1.92 -3.52
N ILE A 37 -15.90 2.08 -3.88
CA ILE A 37 -16.32 2.84 -5.07
C ILE A 37 -15.89 4.30 -4.93
N LEU A 38 -16.14 4.93 -3.78
CA LEU A 38 -15.80 6.35 -3.58
C LEU A 38 -14.29 6.56 -3.49
N CYS A 39 -13.55 5.69 -2.80
CA CYS A 39 -12.09 5.75 -2.79
C CYS A 39 -11.52 5.65 -4.22
N ILE A 40 -12.01 4.71 -5.03
CA ILE A 40 -11.59 4.59 -6.43
C ILE A 40 -11.97 5.83 -7.23
N ALA A 41 -13.24 6.24 -7.20
CA ALA A 41 -13.77 7.34 -8.00
C ALA A 41 -13.07 8.67 -7.65
N VAL A 42 -13.01 9.04 -6.37
CA VAL A 42 -12.38 10.29 -5.92
C VAL A 42 -10.88 10.27 -6.19
N THR A 43 -10.20 9.14 -6.00
CA THR A 43 -8.76 9.04 -6.31
C THR A 43 -8.50 9.19 -7.80
N ARG A 44 -9.29 8.54 -8.66
CA ARG A 44 -9.06 8.49 -10.12
C ARG A 44 -9.50 9.77 -10.82
N VAL A 45 -10.65 10.32 -10.45
CA VAL A 45 -11.28 11.47 -11.14
C VAL A 45 -10.79 12.80 -10.59
N VAL A 46 -10.52 12.88 -9.28
CA VAL A 46 -10.18 14.15 -8.63
C VAL A 46 -8.72 14.18 -8.22
N THR A 47 -8.32 13.27 -7.34
CA THR A 47 -7.08 13.43 -6.58
C THR A 47 -5.83 13.24 -7.43
N ARG A 48 -5.77 12.16 -8.24
CA ARG A 48 -4.63 11.89 -9.12
C ARG A 48 -4.45 12.94 -10.21
N PRO A 49 -5.49 13.35 -10.97
CA PRO A 49 -5.33 14.43 -11.97
C PRO A 49 -4.88 15.74 -11.34
N LEU A 50 -5.50 16.13 -10.21
CA LEU A 50 -5.14 17.35 -9.49
C LEU A 50 -3.66 17.34 -9.08
N PHE A 51 -3.17 16.24 -8.49
CA PHE A 51 -1.78 16.15 -8.07
C PHE A 51 -0.81 16.03 -9.23
N ALA A 52 -1.18 15.34 -10.32
CA ALA A 52 -0.36 15.32 -11.53
C ALA A 52 -0.15 16.72 -12.09
N VAL A 53 -1.22 17.54 -12.16
CA VAL A 53 -1.13 18.94 -12.57
C VAL A 53 -0.30 19.75 -11.58
N ALA A 54 -0.53 19.60 -10.27
CA ALA A 54 0.22 20.32 -9.25
C ALA A 54 1.73 20.04 -9.30
N ILE A 55 2.12 18.76 -9.46
CA ILE A 55 3.52 18.35 -9.62
C ILE A 55 4.10 18.93 -10.91
N ALA A 56 3.37 18.86 -12.02
CA ALA A 56 3.82 19.41 -13.29
C ALA A 56 4.03 20.93 -13.23
N LEU A 57 3.11 21.67 -12.59
CA LEU A 57 3.24 23.12 -12.38
C LEU A 57 4.41 23.45 -11.46
N LEU A 58 4.56 22.74 -10.33
CA LEU A 58 5.66 22.92 -9.40
C LEU A 58 7.01 22.73 -10.10
N LEU A 59 7.19 21.59 -10.80
CA LEU A 59 8.43 21.30 -11.52
C LEU A 59 8.67 22.29 -12.66
N SER A 60 7.64 22.69 -13.40
CA SER A 60 7.78 23.72 -14.43
C SER A 60 8.16 25.08 -13.87
N SER A 61 7.73 25.40 -12.66
CA SER A 61 8.09 26.66 -12.00
C SER A 61 9.51 26.65 -11.42
N CYS A 62 9.94 25.52 -10.84
CA CYS A 62 11.25 25.39 -10.21
C CYS A 62 12.38 25.05 -11.20
N PHE A 63 12.06 24.29 -12.26
CA PHE A 63 13.02 23.73 -13.20
C PHE A 63 12.59 23.92 -14.67
N PRO A 64 12.19 25.13 -15.11
CA PRO A 64 11.59 25.35 -16.43
C PRO A 64 12.46 24.90 -17.60
N ALA A 65 13.79 24.98 -17.46
CA ALA A 65 14.76 24.60 -18.48
C ALA A 65 15.07 23.09 -18.50
N ASP A 66 14.71 22.34 -17.45
CA ASP A 66 15.13 20.96 -17.27
C ASP A 66 14.05 19.94 -17.70
N ARG A 67 12.95 20.40 -18.30
CA ARG A 67 11.93 19.49 -18.85
C ARG A 67 12.59 18.58 -19.90
N GLY A 68 12.54 17.27 -19.66
CA GLY A 68 13.19 16.30 -20.55
C GLY A 68 14.72 16.26 -20.46
N ALA A 69 15.35 16.94 -19.50
CA ALA A 69 16.81 17.03 -19.38
C ALA A 69 17.50 15.66 -19.28
N LEU A 70 16.80 14.63 -18.81
CA LEU A 70 17.32 13.28 -18.69
C LEU A 70 16.83 12.36 -19.82
N ALA A 71 16.14 12.83 -20.86
CA ALA A 71 15.54 11.97 -21.89
C ALA A 71 16.53 11.03 -22.60
N ALA A 72 17.79 11.45 -22.74
CA ALA A 72 18.86 10.64 -23.35
C ALA A 72 19.54 9.67 -22.35
N PHE A 73 19.25 9.77 -21.05
CA PHE A 73 19.88 8.92 -20.05
C PHE A 73 19.33 7.49 -20.12
N PRO A 74 20.18 6.45 -20.01
CA PRO A 74 19.76 5.07 -20.25
C PRO A 74 18.63 4.60 -19.31
N VAL A 75 17.67 3.87 -19.88
CA VAL A 75 16.44 3.44 -19.19
C VAL A 75 16.72 2.52 -18.01
N LEU A 76 17.66 1.57 -18.15
CA LEU A 76 17.93 0.56 -17.10
C LEU A 76 18.43 1.19 -15.78
N PRO A 77 19.50 2.01 -15.76
CA PRO A 77 19.93 2.67 -14.53
C PRO A 77 18.86 3.63 -13.97
N SER A 78 18.12 4.35 -14.83
CA SER A 78 16.98 5.15 -14.38
C SER A 78 15.92 4.31 -13.68
N PHE A 79 15.51 3.19 -14.28
CA PHE A 79 14.51 2.29 -13.73
C PHE A 79 14.94 1.77 -12.36
N LEU A 80 16.19 1.31 -12.22
CA LEU A 80 16.71 0.80 -10.94
C LEU A 80 16.76 1.89 -9.87
N LEU A 81 17.20 3.10 -10.23
CA LEU A 81 17.27 4.23 -9.31
C LEU A 81 15.86 4.70 -8.89
N ILE A 82 14.94 4.86 -9.84
CA ILE A 82 13.56 5.28 -9.58
C ILE A 82 12.83 4.21 -8.76
N LEU A 83 13.02 2.93 -9.06
CA LEU A 83 12.45 1.81 -8.30
C LEU A 83 12.95 1.81 -6.86
N PHE A 84 14.27 1.93 -6.67
CA PHE A 84 14.85 2.00 -5.33
C PHE A 84 14.37 3.24 -4.56
N ALA A 85 14.36 4.41 -5.20
CA ALA A 85 13.89 5.65 -4.59
C ALA A 85 12.41 5.56 -4.16
N CYS A 86 11.56 4.95 -5.01
CA CYS A 86 10.17 4.66 -4.68
C CYS A 86 10.06 3.75 -3.46
N GLU A 87 10.73 2.60 -3.48
CA GLU A 87 10.64 1.58 -2.41
C GLU A 87 11.19 2.09 -1.08
N PHE A 88 12.35 2.75 -1.10
CA PHE A 88 12.97 3.33 0.08
C PHE A 88 12.10 4.42 0.71
N SER A 89 11.61 5.35 -0.12
CA SER A 89 10.76 6.44 0.37
C SER A 89 9.43 5.89 0.89
N PHE A 90 8.83 4.93 0.18
CA PHE A 90 7.57 4.33 0.59
C PHE A 90 7.72 3.62 1.93
N TYR A 91 8.79 2.83 2.12
CA TYR A 91 9.08 2.17 3.39
C TYR A 91 9.00 3.15 4.57
N TRP A 92 9.63 4.32 4.46
CA TRP A 92 9.63 5.32 5.53
C TRP A 92 8.27 5.97 5.75
N VAL A 93 7.58 6.39 4.68
CA VAL A 93 6.24 6.97 4.80
C VAL A 93 5.26 5.97 5.42
N HIS A 94 5.35 4.70 5.00
CA HIS A 94 4.53 3.61 5.51
C HIS A 94 4.83 3.34 6.99
N ARG A 95 6.11 3.18 7.34
CA ARG A 95 6.55 3.03 8.74
C ARG A 95 6.08 4.18 9.61
N TRP A 96 6.27 5.43 9.18
CA TRP A 96 5.83 6.60 9.93
C TRP A 96 4.31 6.65 10.08
N ALA A 97 3.55 6.21 9.07
CA ALA A 97 2.10 6.11 9.18
C ALA A 97 1.71 5.15 10.31
N HIS A 98 2.32 3.98 10.39
CA HIS A 98 2.04 3.02 11.46
C HIS A 98 2.53 3.49 12.82
N GLU A 99 3.78 3.95 12.92
CA GLU A 99 4.37 4.39 14.18
C GLU A 99 3.72 5.67 14.72
N ALA A 100 3.05 6.46 13.88
CA ALA A 100 2.28 7.63 14.32
C ALA A 100 0.91 7.28 14.93
N LYS A 101 0.45 6.04 14.79
CA LYS A 101 -0.85 5.59 15.30
C LYS A 101 -1.01 5.91 16.78
N GLY A 102 -2.08 6.62 17.12
CA GLY A 102 -2.41 7.00 18.49
C GLY A 102 -1.57 8.13 19.08
N LYS A 103 -0.59 8.69 18.35
CA LYS A 103 0.21 9.83 18.80
C LYS A 103 -0.53 11.15 18.52
N PRO A 104 -0.89 11.95 19.54
CA PRO A 104 -1.58 13.22 19.34
C PRO A 104 -0.83 14.14 18.37
N GLY A 105 -1.54 14.77 17.43
CA GLY A 105 -0.96 15.65 16.42
C GLY A 105 -0.24 14.95 15.25
N ARG A 106 0.02 13.64 15.35
CA ARG A 106 0.76 12.87 14.31
C ARG A 106 -0.04 11.74 13.70
N ASP A 107 -1.12 11.30 14.36
CA ASP A 107 -2.01 10.21 13.93
C ASP A 107 -2.73 10.46 12.59
N TRP A 108 -2.67 11.66 12.02
CA TRP A 108 -3.33 11.96 10.75
C TRP A 108 -2.78 11.09 9.60
N LEU A 109 -1.48 10.79 9.59
CA LEU A 109 -0.88 9.96 8.54
C LEU A 109 -1.37 8.50 8.66
N TRP A 110 -1.47 7.99 9.90
CA TRP A 110 -2.15 6.73 10.17
C TRP A 110 -3.62 6.77 9.72
N LYS A 111 -4.36 7.85 9.96
CA LYS A 111 -5.78 7.94 9.58
C LYS A 111 -6.03 7.93 8.09
N LEU A 112 -5.09 8.40 7.29
CA LEU A 112 -5.11 8.22 5.83
C LEU A 112 -4.80 6.77 5.45
N HIS A 113 -3.75 6.21 6.04
CA HIS A 113 -3.32 4.86 5.73
C HIS A 113 -4.29 3.78 6.22
N ARG A 114 -4.98 3.99 7.34
CA ARG A 114 -5.86 2.99 7.97
C ARG A 114 -7.02 2.56 7.10
N THR A 115 -7.45 3.38 6.12
CA THR A 115 -8.48 2.99 5.13
C THR A 115 -8.08 1.71 4.41
N HIS A 116 -6.79 1.57 4.11
CA HIS A 116 -6.19 0.36 3.53
C HIS A 116 -6.25 -0.82 4.53
N HIS A 117 -5.85 -0.57 5.79
CA HIS A 117 -5.91 -1.56 6.87
C HIS A 117 -7.31 -1.88 7.39
N ALA A 118 -8.34 -1.14 7.00
CA ALA A 118 -9.71 -1.38 7.45
C ALA A 118 -10.37 -2.58 6.75
N GLY A 119 -9.78 -3.07 5.66
CA GLY A 119 -10.20 -4.29 4.99
C GLY A 119 -10.13 -5.50 5.94
N LYS A 120 -11.30 -6.07 6.26
CA LYS A 120 -11.42 -7.25 7.15
C LYS A 120 -11.03 -8.57 6.48
N TYR A 121 -10.78 -8.55 5.19
CA TYR A 121 -10.45 -9.70 4.37
C TYR A 121 -9.36 -9.31 3.39
N MET A 122 -8.27 -10.08 3.34
CA MET A 122 -7.23 -9.90 2.35
C MET A 122 -7.63 -10.52 1.01
N ASN A 123 -7.62 -9.68 -0.02
CA ASN A 123 -7.89 -9.99 -1.42
C ASN A 123 -7.43 -8.80 -2.28
N VAL A 124 -7.47 -8.94 -3.60
CA VAL A 124 -6.94 -7.93 -4.52
C VAL A 124 -7.61 -6.57 -4.37
N LEU A 125 -8.88 -6.50 -3.94
CA LEU A 125 -9.59 -5.22 -3.78
C LEU A 125 -9.01 -4.34 -2.66
N VAL A 126 -8.22 -4.91 -1.74
CA VAL A 126 -7.48 -4.13 -0.73
C VAL A 126 -6.48 -3.17 -1.38
N THR A 127 -5.92 -3.51 -2.55
CA THR A 127 -5.05 -2.61 -3.34
C THR A 127 -5.78 -1.36 -3.86
N LEU A 128 -7.11 -1.42 -3.93
CA LEU A 128 -7.98 -0.33 -4.39
C LEU A 128 -8.65 0.42 -3.23
N ARG A 129 -8.62 -0.13 -2.01
CA ARG A 129 -9.14 0.50 -0.79
C ARG A 129 -8.13 1.50 -0.23
N ILE A 130 -7.89 2.58 -0.97
CA ILE A 130 -6.90 3.60 -0.62
C ILE A 130 -7.61 4.93 -0.35
N HIS A 131 -7.31 5.56 0.79
CA HIS A 131 -7.81 6.90 1.07
C HIS A 131 -7.35 7.89 -0.02
N PRO A 132 -8.22 8.74 -0.60
CA PRO A 132 -7.83 9.62 -1.70
C PRO A 132 -6.59 10.46 -1.40
N LEU A 133 -6.57 11.16 -0.27
CA LEU A 133 -5.42 11.96 0.16
C LEU A 133 -4.14 11.16 0.48
N TRP A 134 -4.21 9.84 0.70
CA TRP A 134 -2.98 9.02 0.88
C TRP A 134 -2.07 9.15 -0.33
N THR A 135 -2.63 9.26 -1.54
CA THR A 135 -1.87 9.41 -2.79
C THR A 135 -0.94 10.62 -2.83
N LEU A 136 -1.21 11.67 -2.04
CA LEU A 136 -0.31 12.82 -1.89
C LEU A 136 1.01 12.44 -1.20
N PHE A 137 0.90 11.58 -0.19
CA PHE A 137 2.01 11.18 0.67
C PHE A 137 2.74 9.96 0.13
N VAL A 138 2.08 9.16 -0.71
CA VAL A 138 2.70 8.02 -1.38
C VAL A 138 3.84 8.48 -2.29
N PRO A 139 5.08 8.02 -2.04
CA PRO A 139 6.25 8.47 -2.80
C PRO A 139 6.23 8.20 -4.29
N THR A 140 5.57 7.12 -4.71
CA THR A 140 5.43 6.80 -6.13
C THR A 140 4.73 7.92 -6.91
N THR A 141 3.84 8.71 -6.30
CA THR A 141 3.14 9.80 -7.01
C THR A 141 4.09 10.90 -7.46
N TRP A 142 4.91 11.43 -6.54
CA TRP A 142 5.81 12.54 -6.84
C TRP A 142 7.13 12.10 -7.48
N ILE A 143 7.69 10.92 -7.13
CA ILE A 143 8.90 10.39 -7.78
C ILE A 143 8.63 10.09 -9.25
N LEU A 144 7.52 9.41 -9.56
CA LEU A 144 7.18 9.08 -10.95
C LEU A 144 6.78 10.31 -11.73
N GLY A 145 6.07 11.26 -11.10
CA GLY A 145 5.76 12.56 -11.72
C GLY A 145 7.03 13.33 -12.10
N ALA A 146 8.03 13.37 -11.20
CA ALA A 146 9.33 13.97 -11.49
C ALA A 146 10.08 13.21 -12.60
N ALA A 147 10.13 11.89 -12.54
CA ALA A 147 10.75 11.07 -13.59
C ALA A 147 10.15 11.37 -14.98
N VAL A 148 8.82 11.41 -15.08
CA VAL A 148 8.13 11.79 -16.32
C VAL A 148 8.50 13.21 -16.76
N TYR A 149 8.52 14.18 -15.83
CA TYR A 149 8.90 15.55 -16.15
C TYR A 149 10.31 15.68 -16.74
N PHE A 150 11.28 14.93 -16.20
CA PHE A 150 12.66 14.90 -16.67
C PHE A 150 12.89 14.00 -17.90
N GLY A 151 11.83 13.44 -18.51
CA GLY A 151 11.92 12.64 -19.74
C GLY A 151 12.23 11.15 -19.52
N GLN A 152 11.87 10.60 -18.36
CA GLN A 152 12.11 9.20 -17.99
C GLN A 152 10.82 8.38 -17.97
N GLU A 153 9.93 8.55 -18.98
CA GLU A 153 8.60 7.95 -18.96
C GLU A 153 8.62 6.41 -18.98
N LEU A 154 9.52 5.82 -19.77
CA LEU A 154 9.64 4.36 -19.85
C LEU A 154 10.14 3.78 -18.52
N ALA A 155 11.18 4.37 -17.93
CA ALA A 155 11.68 3.94 -16.63
C ALA A 155 10.62 4.07 -15.53
N ALA A 156 9.91 5.21 -15.48
CA ALA A 156 8.80 5.41 -14.55
C ALA A 156 7.67 4.38 -14.75
N THR A 157 7.35 4.06 -16.01
CA THR A 157 6.34 3.05 -16.34
C THR A 157 6.76 1.66 -15.88
N LEU A 158 8.01 1.25 -16.15
CA LEU A 158 8.52 -0.03 -15.66
C LEU A 158 8.47 -0.09 -14.13
N THR A 159 8.87 0.98 -13.43
CA THR A 159 8.81 1.05 -11.96
C THR A 159 7.40 0.81 -11.43
N ILE A 160 6.39 1.52 -11.94
CA ILE A 160 5.02 1.35 -11.44
C ILE A 160 4.44 -0.02 -11.78
N LEU A 161 4.77 -0.58 -12.95
CA LEU A 161 4.33 -1.94 -13.31
C LEU A 161 4.95 -2.99 -12.40
N THR A 162 6.23 -2.86 -12.06
CA THR A 162 6.91 -3.75 -11.11
C THR A 162 6.27 -3.67 -9.72
N ILE A 163 6.18 -2.46 -9.14
CA ILE A 163 5.64 -2.28 -7.79
C ILE A 163 4.18 -2.72 -7.73
N TYR A 164 3.33 -2.25 -8.66
CA TYR A 164 1.91 -2.58 -8.64
C TYR A 164 1.65 -4.06 -8.94
N GLY A 165 2.38 -4.65 -9.90
CA GLY A 165 2.28 -6.07 -10.20
C GLY A 165 2.63 -6.94 -8.99
N TRP A 166 3.68 -6.58 -8.25
CA TRP A 166 4.03 -7.28 -7.01
C TRP A 166 2.97 -7.09 -5.90
N ASN A 167 2.38 -5.90 -5.80
CA ASN A 167 1.26 -5.66 -4.88
C ASN A 167 0.05 -6.55 -5.18
N LEU A 168 -0.29 -6.75 -6.45
CA LEU A 168 -1.39 -7.66 -6.83
C LEU A 168 -1.14 -9.08 -6.30
N ILE A 169 0.10 -9.55 -6.38
CA ILE A 169 0.49 -10.89 -5.90
C ILE A 169 0.43 -10.97 -4.38
N THR A 170 0.94 -9.96 -3.67
CA THR A 170 1.08 -9.96 -2.21
C THR A 170 -0.22 -9.66 -1.46
N HIS A 171 -1.19 -9.01 -2.11
CA HIS A 171 -2.52 -8.76 -1.56
C HIS A 171 -3.55 -9.81 -1.93
N ALA A 172 -3.26 -10.63 -2.96
CA ALA A 172 -4.18 -11.66 -3.40
C ALA A 172 -4.54 -12.60 -2.26
N HIS A 173 -5.79 -13.07 -2.27
CA HIS A 173 -6.30 -14.09 -1.36
C HIS A 173 -5.44 -15.36 -1.35
N PHE A 174 -4.75 -15.63 -2.46
CA PHE A 174 -3.98 -16.84 -2.67
C PHE A 174 -2.66 -16.87 -1.87
N ARG A 175 -2.63 -17.79 -0.91
CA ARG A 175 -1.52 -18.05 0.00
C ARG A 175 -0.58 -19.16 -0.49
N TRP A 176 -0.12 -19.01 -1.73
CA TRP A 176 0.77 -19.97 -2.40
C TRP A 176 2.10 -20.14 -1.65
N ASP A 177 2.54 -19.09 -0.97
CA ASP A 177 3.76 -19.01 -0.19
C ASP A 177 3.77 -19.98 1.00
N ASP A 178 2.62 -20.29 1.59
CA ASP A 178 2.54 -21.24 2.71
C ASP A 178 2.97 -22.66 2.28
N ALA A 179 2.59 -23.07 1.07
CA ALA A 179 2.95 -24.38 0.53
C ALA A 179 4.46 -24.47 0.28
N ILE A 180 5.06 -23.42 -0.27
CA ILE A 180 6.51 -23.35 -0.51
C ILE A 180 7.27 -23.31 0.82
N ARG A 181 6.82 -22.49 1.78
CA ARG A 181 7.45 -22.35 3.11
C ARG A 181 7.46 -23.66 3.90
N ARG A 182 6.40 -24.48 3.79
CA ARG A 182 6.31 -25.80 4.43
C ARG A 182 7.08 -26.90 3.71
N SER A 183 7.53 -26.67 2.47
CA SER A 183 8.29 -27.65 1.72
C SER A 183 9.62 -27.98 2.40
N ARG A 184 9.90 -29.25 2.66
CA ARG A 184 11.21 -29.70 3.20
C ARG A 184 12.37 -29.37 2.26
N ARG A 185 12.12 -29.36 0.95
CA ARG A 185 13.12 -29.11 -0.09
C ARG A 185 13.36 -27.62 -0.31
N PHE A 186 12.29 -26.83 -0.41
CA PHE A 186 12.37 -25.43 -0.83
C PHE A 186 12.17 -24.42 0.29
N GLY A 187 11.65 -24.82 1.45
CA GLY A 187 11.25 -23.89 2.52
C GLY A 187 12.39 -23.04 3.06
N ARG A 188 13.60 -23.61 3.25
CA ARG A 188 14.77 -22.83 3.70
C ARG A 188 15.21 -21.78 2.67
N LEU A 189 15.25 -22.16 1.40
CA LEU A 189 15.59 -21.24 0.31
C LEU A 189 14.53 -20.14 0.16
N PHE A 190 13.26 -20.51 0.24
CA PHE A 190 12.16 -19.56 0.16
C PHE A 190 12.21 -18.55 1.31
N ARG A 191 12.46 -18.98 2.54
CA ARG A 191 12.67 -18.05 3.68
C ARG A 191 13.86 -17.12 3.47
N ALA A 192 14.92 -17.56 2.79
CA ALA A 192 16.03 -16.68 2.42
C ALA A 192 15.58 -15.63 1.40
N ILE A 193 14.78 -16.02 0.39
CA ILE A 193 14.17 -15.08 -0.57
C ILE A 193 13.25 -14.09 0.14
N GLU A 194 12.50 -14.53 1.16
CA GLU A 194 11.63 -13.69 1.99
C GLU A 194 12.40 -12.62 2.79
N THR A 195 13.74 -12.72 2.90
CA THR A 195 14.58 -11.66 3.46
C THR A 195 14.92 -10.54 2.47
N VAL A 196 14.54 -10.71 1.19
CA VAL A 196 14.78 -9.78 0.09
C VAL A 196 13.48 -9.31 -0.56
N LEU A 197 12.52 -10.21 -0.76
CA LEU A 197 11.22 -9.95 -1.38
C LEU A 197 10.06 -10.20 -0.40
N VAL A 198 9.07 -9.31 -0.44
CA VAL A 198 7.83 -9.43 0.33
C VAL A 198 6.98 -10.55 -0.26
N SER A 199 6.67 -11.59 0.52
CA SER A 199 5.70 -12.63 0.13
C SER A 199 4.27 -12.24 0.52
N PRO A 200 3.22 -12.90 -0.03
CA PRO A 200 1.86 -12.76 0.51
C PRO A 200 1.82 -13.02 2.01
N GLY A 201 2.64 -13.98 2.47
CA GLY A 201 3.09 -14.20 3.85
C GLY A 201 3.25 -12.95 4.67
N ILE A 202 4.37 -12.30 4.38
CA ILE A 202 4.86 -11.10 5.03
C ILE A 202 3.80 -9.99 5.01
N HIS A 203 3.17 -9.76 3.85
CA HIS A 203 2.22 -8.66 3.67
C HIS A 203 0.88 -8.88 4.39
N HIS A 204 0.33 -10.09 4.33
CA HIS A 204 -0.88 -10.42 5.10
C HIS A 204 -0.61 -10.29 6.61
N THR A 205 0.56 -10.73 7.09
CA THR A 205 0.91 -10.56 8.50
C THR A 205 0.99 -9.11 8.91
N HIS A 206 1.46 -8.22 8.03
CA HIS A 206 1.37 -6.77 8.24
C HIS A 206 -0.08 -6.28 8.35
N HIS A 207 -0.99 -6.75 7.49
CA HIS A 207 -2.41 -6.42 7.59
C HIS A 207 -3.16 -7.09 8.74
N GLY A 208 -2.53 -8.08 9.39
CA GLY A 208 -3.15 -8.93 10.38
C GLY A 208 -2.92 -8.48 11.82
N TYR A 209 -3.82 -8.89 12.71
CA TYR A 209 -3.69 -8.72 14.16
C TYR A 209 -4.11 -9.98 14.93
N GLY A 210 -3.74 -10.04 16.20
CA GLY A 210 -3.90 -11.23 17.03
C GLY A 210 -2.77 -12.24 16.79
N ARG A 211 -3.06 -13.54 16.91
CA ARG A 211 -2.06 -14.58 16.63
C ARG A 211 -1.54 -14.46 15.20
N ASP A 212 -0.22 -14.53 15.04
CA ASP A 212 0.50 -14.44 13.75
C ASP A 212 0.29 -13.14 12.94
N GLY A 213 -0.32 -12.11 13.55
CA GLY A 213 -0.49 -10.77 12.98
C GLY A 213 0.52 -9.78 13.57
N ALA A 214 1.08 -8.90 12.74
CA ALA A 214 2.13 -7.97 13.11
C ALA A 214 2.05 -6.64 12.34
N SER A 215 1.00 -5.85 12.55
CA SER A 215 0.83 -4.54 11.88
C SER A 215 1.84 -3.45 12.23
N PHE A 216 2.85 -3.72 13.05
CA PHE A 216 3.97 -2.80 13.30
C PHE A 216 5.31 -3.40 12.85
N ARG A 217 5.26 -4.27 11.84
CA ARG A 217 6.38 -4.94 11.18
C ARG A 217 6.10 -4.95 9.68
N ASN A 218 7.10 -5.30 8.87
CA ASN A 218 6.94 -5.52 7.42
C ASN A 218 6.36 -4.31 6.67
N TYR A 219 7.06 -3.17 6.70
CA TYR A 219 6.64 -1.94 6.05
C TYR A 219 7.06 -1.82 4.59
N ALA A 220 7.95 -2.68 4.09
CA ALA A 220 8.32 -2.69 2.69
C ALA A 220 7.17 -3.18 1.82
N VAL A 221 7.13 -2.70 0.57
CA VAL A 221 6.06 -3.02 -0.38
C VAL A 221 6.47 -4.16 -1.30
N THR A 222 7.68 -4.07 -1.89
CA THR A 222 8.24 -5.14 -2.74
C THR A 222 9.45 -5.77 -2.09
N PHE A 223 10.35 -4.95 -1.55
CA PHE A 223 11.66 -5.42 -1.11
C PHE A 223 11.81 -5.48 0.41
N SER A 224 11.55 -6.66 0.98
CA SER A 224 11.67 -6.92 2.43
C SER A 224 13.10 -6.80 2.97
N PHE A 225 14.12 -6.62 2.13
CA PHE A 225 15.46 -6.27 2.62
C PHE A 225 15.46 -4.92 3.34
N LEU A 226 14.58 -3.97 2.99
CA LEU A 226 14.45 -2.71 3.72
C LEU A 226 14.00 -2.96 5.15
N ASP A 227 13.01 -3.84 5.32
CA ASP A 227 12.59 -4.31 6.64
C ASP A 227 13.72 -5.01 7.40
N ARG A 228 14.56 -5.78 6.71
CA ARG A 228 15.73 -6.44 7.33
C ARG A 228 16.76 -5.42 7.81
N ILE A 229 17.13 -4.46 6.96
CA ILE A 229 18.13 -3.42 7.28
C ILE A 229 17.67 -2.57 8.47
N PHE A 230 16.39 -2.21 8.50
CA PHE A 230 15.82 -1.33 9.52
C PHE A 230 15.16 -2.06 10.70
N GLY A 231 15.36 -3.37 10.81
CA GLY A 231 14.96 -4.17 11.97
C GLY A 231 13.46 -4.40 12.12
N THR A 232 12.68 -4.30 11.05
CA THR A 232 11.22 -4.45 11.03
C THR A 232 10.74 -5.74 10.34
N LEU A 233 11.65 -6.56 9.82
CA LEU A 233 11.30 -7.83 9.15
C LEU A 233 10.75 -8.86 10.13
N HIS A 234 9.62 -9.45 9.76
CA HIS A 234 8.98 -10.56 10.42
C HIS A 234 8.47 -11.55 9.37
N ILE A 235 9.17 -12.69 9.24
CA ILE A 235 8.74 -13.80 8.38
C ILE A 235 7.74 -14.64 9.18
N PRO A 236 6.50 -14.84 8.70
CA PRO A 236 5.47 -15.51 9.47
C PRO A 236 5.62 -17.04 9.46
N GLU A 237 5.34 -17.66 10.60
CA GLU A 237 5.22 -19.12 10.74
C GLU A 237 3.78 -19.62 10.46
N GLY A 238 2.80 -18.73 10.56
CA GLY A 238 1.38 -19.02 10.43
C GLY A 238 0.62 -17.97 9.59
N ARG A 239 -0.70 -17.96 9.76
CA ARG A 239 -1.58 -16.94 9.17
C ARG A 239 -2.21 -16.11 10.28
N PRO A 240 -2.37 -14.79 10.09
CA PRO A 240 -3.06 -13.96 11.06
C PRO A 240 -4.43 -14.52 11.44
N ALA A 241 -4.75 -14.47 12.73
CA ALA A 241 -6.06 -14.83 13.23
C ALA A 241 -7.16 -13.91 12.69
N ASN A 242 -6.84 -12.62 12.53
CA ASN A 242 -7.77 -11.61 12.04
C ASN A 242 -7.07 -10.64 11.09
N TYR A 243 -7.84 -10.05 10.18
CA TYR A 243 -7.46 -8.89 9.37
C TYR A 243 -8.36 -7.70 9.70
N GLY A 244 -7.91 -6.49 9.36
CA GLY A 244 -8.64 -5.27 9.66
C GLY A 244 -8.04 -4.51 10.84
N LEU A 245 -8.81 -3.58 11.39
CA LEU A 245 -8.41 -2.82 12.57
C LEU A 245 -8.79 -3.54 13.87
N PRO A 246 -7.90 -3.62 14.88
CA PRO A 246 -8.30 -4.08 16.20
C PRO A 246 -9.23 -3.04 16.86
N GLY A 247 -10.36 -3.50 17.38
CA GLY A 247 -11.34 -2.64 18.07
C GLY A 247 -12.36 -1.97 17.14
N PRO A 248 -12.98 -0.86 17.57
CA PRO A 248 -14.05 -0.23 16.80
C PRO A 248 -13.51 0.36 15.49
N THR A 249 -14.14 0.03 14.38
CA THR A 249 -13.82 0.59 13.06
C THR A 249 -14.42 1.98 12.89
N PRO A 250 -13.72 2.91 12.23
CA PRO A 250 -14.30 4.19 11.89
C PRO A 250 -15.53 4.03 10.98
N PRO A 251 -16.46 4.98 10.98
CA PRO A 251 -17.52 5.03 9.98
C PRO A 251 -16.94 5.15 8.57
N TRP A 252 -17.61 4.55 7.59
CA TRP A 252 -17.15 4.49 6.20
C TRP A 252 -16.82 5.87 5.60
N PHE A 253 -17.59 6.91 5.93
CA PHE A 253 -17.35 8.26 5.42
C PHE A 253 -16.02 8.85 5.94
N GLU A 254 -15.56 8.48 7.13
CA GLU A 254 -14.27 8.93 7.64
C GLU A 254 -13.11 8.22 6.93
N GLU A 255 -13.33 7.01 6.41
CA GLU A 255 -12.32 6.31 5.59
C GLU A 255 -12.12 6.94 4.22
N VAL A 256 -13.10 7.71 3.73
CA VAL A 256 -13.05 8.36 2.41
C VAL A 256 -12.68 9.84 2.54
N PHE A 257 -13.20 10.53 3.56
CA PHE A 257 -13.24 12.00 3.62
C PHE A 257 -12.50 12.59 4.82
N PHE A 258 -11.72 11.83 5.59
CA PHE A 258 -10.85 12.43 6.62
C PHE A 258 -9.87 13.42 5.96
N PRO A 259 -9.65 14.63 6.53
CA PRO A 259 -10.09 15.14 7.83
C PRO A 259 -11.40 15.95 7.84
N VAL A 260 -12.13 16.05 6.72
CA VAL A 260 -13.36 16.87 6.62
C VAL A 260 -14.40 16.46 7.65
N PHE A 261 -14.55 15.15 7.85
CA PHE A 261 -15.36 14.59 8.92
C PHE A 261 -14.44 13.87 9.90
N GLY A 262 -14.44 14.28 11.19
CA GLY A 262 -13.60 13.67 12.23
C GLY A 262 -14.40 12.75 13.15
N TRP A 263 -13.96 11.52 13.34
CA TRP A 263 -14.56 10.62 14.34
C TRP A 263 -13.90 10.83 15.70
N THR A 264 -14.71 11.25 16.67
CA THR A 264 -14.28 11.58 18.04
C THR A 264 -14.34 10.38 18.99
N ARG A 265 -14.95 9.26 18.60
CA ARG A 265 -15.27 8.14 19.52
C ARG A 265 -14.04 7.32 19.97
N GLY A 266 -12.95 7.35 19.21
CA GLY A 266 -11.66 6.76 19.63
C GLY A 266 -10.99 7.45 20.82
N ARG A 267 -11.33 8.72 21.13
CA ARG A 267 -10.77 9.45 22.27
C ARG A 267 -11.45 9.14 23.60
N ARG A 268 -12.72 8.67 23.60
CA ARG A 268 -13.46 8.34 24.83
C ARG A 268 -13.14 6.93 25.35
N ALA A 269 -13.06 5.93 24.46
CA ALA A 269 -12.76 4.56 24.86
C ALA A 269 -11.34 4.35 25.45
N ALA A 270 -10.38 5.24 25.11
CA ALA A 270 -9.06 5.25 25.74
C ALA A 270 -9.06 5.91 27.14
N LYS A 271 -10.02 6.79 27.41
CA LYS A 271 -10.23 7.42 28.72
C LYS A 271 -10.89 6.46 29.72
N ASP A 272 -11.76 5.58 29.22
CA ASP A 272 -12.53 4.64 30.06
C ASP A 272 -11.77 3.33 30.38
N ARG A 273 -10.50 3.20 29.98
CA ARG A 273 -9.64 2.01 30.23
C ARG A 273 -8.47 2.25 31.20
N GLN A 274 -8.49 3.33 31.98
CA GLN A 274 -7.68 3.40 33.20
C GLN A 274 -8.55 2.92 34.39
N PRO A 275 -8.51 1.64 34.78
CA PRO A 275 -8.78 1.32 36.18
C PRO A 275 -7.65 1.91 37.01
N GLY A 276 -8.04 2.51 38.14
CA GLY A 276 -7.15 3.20 39.06
C GLY A 276 -6.02 2.32 39.61
N ILE A 277 -5.07 3.05 40.19
CA ILE A 277 -3.96 2.60 41.04
C ILE A 277 -4.40 1.46 41.97
#